data_AF-A0A840HQE1-F1
#
_entry.id   AF-A0A840HQE1-F1
#
_cell.length_a   1.000
_cell.length_b   1.000
_cell.length_c   1.000
_cell.angle_alpha   90.00
_cell.angle_beta   90.00
_cell.angle_gamma   90.00
#
_symmetry.space_group_name_H-M   'P 1'
#
loop_
_entity.id
_entity.type
_entity.pdbx_description
1 polymer ?
#
loop_
_entity_poly.entity_id
_entity_poly.type
_entity_poly.pdbx_seq_one_letter_code
_entity_poly.pdbx_strand_id
1 'polypeptide(L)'
;MNTQQIVAVDLFCGVGGLTHGLTKAGVKVELGVDLDPACRYPMEKNNAAKFLEADVANLLPSDVRMAFGDAQITLLAGCAPCQPFSSYAQAAKRATPHEDWELLKSFSKLVLAVRPTLVTMENVPPLLKQQIFKDFVADLHGAGYDLDFKVVDGRGIGLPQRRQRLVLVASLLGPIVIPDADKPQATVRQTISELPPLAAGSSDLEDPLHAAASLSDLNLARIRHSKPGGTWRDWPNELVAACHTRPTGSTFPSVYGRMEWDAPAPTMTTQCYGFGNGRFGHPEQDRAISLREAAMLQSFPKNYAFVPKGASINFSTLGRMIGNAVPVLLGEFIGGILVDHVKAFGSER
;
A
#
# COMPACT_ATOMS: atom_id res chain seq x y z
N MET A 1 32.62 3.85 11.49
CA MET A 1 31.75 3.09 12.41
C MET A 1 30.87 2.20 11.55
N ASN A 2 30.93 0.88 11.75
CA ASN A 2 30.08 -0.06 11.01
C ASN A 2 28.65 0.16 11.51
N THR A 3 27.80 0.84 10.74
CA THR A 3 26.37 0.91 11.05
C THR A 3 25.85 -0.52 11.11
N GLN A 4 25.34 -0.96 12.26
CA GLN A 4 24.75 -2.29 12.41
C GLN A 4 23.63 -2.45 11.38
N GLN A 5 23.80 -3.41 10.47
CA GLN A 5 22.85 -3.64 9.40
C GLN A 5 21.57 -4.27 9.97
N ILE A 6 20.41 -3.65 9.71
CA ILE A 6 19.11 -4.23 10.04
C ILE A 6 18.78 -5.30 8.99
N VAL A 7 18.51 -6.52 9.45
CA VAL A 7 18.04 -7.60 8.59
C VAL A 7 16.56 -7.84 8.85
N ALA A 8 15.76 -7.85 7.78
CA ALA A 8 14.31 -7.85 7.88
C ALA A 8 13.63 -9.05 7.19
N VAL A 9 12.48 -9.43 7.74
CA VAL A 9 11.50 -10.31 7.12
C VAL A 9 10.19 -9.52 6.99
N ASP A 10 9.64 -9.47 5.77
CA ASP A 10 8.38 -8.76 5.45
C ASP A 10 7.24 -9.78 5.30
N LEU A 11 6.35 -9.85 6.28
CA LEU A 11 5.17 -10.71 6.27
C LEU A 11 4.01 -10.00 5.58
N PHE A 12 3.27 -10.74 4.76
CA PHE A 12 2.21 -10.19 3.89
C PHE A 12 2.76 -9.17 2.89
N CYS A 13 3.92 -9.49 2.31
CA CYS A 13 4.73 -8.52 1.56
C CYS A 13 4.08 -8.02 0.26
N GLY A 14 3.08 -8.74 -0.26
CA GLY A 14 2.47 -8.45 -1.55
C GLY A 14 3.51 -8.25 -2.65
N VAL A 15 3.31 -7.24 -3.48
CA VAL A 15 4.27 -6.88 -4.55
C VAL A 15 5.57 -6.25 -4.07
N GLY A 16 5.83 -6.19 -2.76
CA GLY A 16 7.07 -5.68 -2.19
C GLY A 16 7.12 -4.16 -2.02
N GLY A 17 5.98 -3.47 -1.90
CA GLY A 17 5.96 -2.01 -1.71
C GLY A 17 6.64 -1.56 -0.40
N LEU A 18 6.32 -2.23 0.72
CA LEU A 18 6.98 -2.00 2.01
C LEU A 18 8.45 -2.41 1.94
N THR A 19 8.73 -3.63 1.47
CA THR A 19 10.09 -4.13 1.23
C THR A 19 10.96 -3.14 0.44
N HIS A 20 10.46 -2.61 -0.67
CA HIS A 20 11.23 -1.69 -1.50
C HIS A 20 11.53 -0.38 -0.76
N GLY A 21 10.54 0.15 -0.02
CA GLY A 21 10.74 1.32 0.84
C GLY A 21 11.77 1.09 1.94
N LEU A 22 11.67 -0.03 2.67
CA LEU A 22 12.64 -0.43 3.70
C LEU A 22 14.06 -0.55 3.10
N THR A 23 14.18 -1.17 1.93
CA THR A 23 15.44 -1.33 1.21
C THR A 23 16.05 0.02 0.85
N LYS A 24 15.25 0.97 0.34
CA LYS A 24 15.71 2.34 0.05
C LYS A 24 16.22 3.08 1.29
N ALA A 25 15.66 2.80 2.46
CA ALA A 25 16.11 3.37 3.72
C ALA A 25 17.41 2.73 4.28
N GLY A 26 17.88 1.62 3.68
CA GLY A 26 19.10 0.92 4.10
C GLY A 26 18.85 -0.35 4.93
N VAL A 27 17.61 -0.81 5.03
CA VAL A 27 17.28 -2.10 5.67
C VAL A 27 17.51 -3.24 4.67
N LYS A 28 18.20 -4.30 5.09
CA LYS A 28 18.40 -5.50 4.27
C LYS A 28 17.20 -6.44 4.44
N VAL A 29 16.26 -6.42 3.51
CA VAL A 29 15.14 -7.38 3.52
C VAL A 29 15.59 -8.70 2.90
N GLU A 30 15.61 -9.78 3.68
CA GLU A 30 16.05 -11.10 3.23
C GLU A 30 14.91 -11.94 2.66
N LEU A 31 13.74 -11.84 3.28
CA LEU A 31 12.60 -12.69 2.98
C LEU A 31 11.30 -11.88 2.97
N GLY A 32 10.55 -11.99 1.88
CA GLY A 32 9.13 -11.67 1.82
C GLY A 32 8.30 -12.94 1.91
N VAL A 33 7.20 -12.89 2.67
CA VAL A 33 6.23 -13.97 2.73
C VAL A 33 4.87 -13.46 2.27
N ASP A 34 4.25 -14.16 1.33
CA ASP A 34 2.85 -13.93 0.93
C ASP A 34 2.21 -15.23 0.44
N LEU A 35 0.88 -15.30 0.48
CA LEU A 35 0.13 -16.46 -0.01
C LEU A 35 -0.10 -16.39 -1.53
N ASP A 36 -0.06 -15.20 -2.13
CA ASP A 36 -0.35 -15.00 -3.53
C ASP A 36 0.91 -15.20 -4.41
N PRO A 37 1.01 -16.28 -5.21
CA PRO A 37 2.17 -16.51 -6.06
C PRO A 37 2.40 -15.42 -7.12
N ALA A 38 1.38 -14.62 -7.47
CA ALA A 38 1.54 -13.50 -8.40
C ALA A 38 2.49 -12.42 -7.85
N CYS A 39 2.67 -12.36 -6.54
CA CYS A 39 3.57 -11.43 -5.85
C CYS A 39 5.05 -11.79 -5.98
N ARG A 40 5.37 -13.06 -6.28
CA ARG A 40 6.75 -13.56 -6.37
C ARG A 40 7.61 -12.74 -7.32
N TYR A 41 7.16 -12.60 -8.57
CA TYR A 41 7.91 -11.89 -9.59
C TYR A 41 8.20 -10.43 -9.23
N PRO A 42 7.21 -9.58 -8.88
CA PRO A 42 7.50 -8.21 -8.49
C PRO A 42 8.38 -8.12 -7.23
N MET A 43 8.19 -9.02 -6.28
CA MET A 43 9.00 -9.04 -5.07
C MET A 43 10.48 -9.30 -5.40
N GLU A 44 10.79 -10.42 -6.06
CA GLU A 44 12.18 -10.84 -6.34
C GLU A 44 12.84 -10.03 -7.45
N LYS A 45 12.08 -9.52 -8.42
CA LYS A 45 12.65 -8.77 -9.55
C LYS A 45 13.14 -7.39 -9.14
N ASN A 46 12.43 -6.73 -8.22
CA ASN A 46 12.70 -5.34 -7.85
C ASN A 46 13.44 -5.21 -6.52
N ASN A 47 13.50 -6.29 -5.73
CA ASN A 47 14.09 -6.30 -4.41
C ASN A 47 15.09 -7.45 -4.35
N ALA A 48 16.25 -7.23 -3.72
CA ALA A 48 17.23 -8.28 -3.48
C ALA A 48 16.80 -9.22 -2.32
N ALA A 49 15.52 -9.58 -2.29
CA ALA A 49 14.86 -10.38 -1.26
C ALA A 49 14.27 -11.64 -1.90
N LYS A 50 14.27 -12.76 -1.17
CA LYS A 50 13.62 -14.00 -1.60
C LYS A 50 12.13 -13.94 -1.33
N PHE A 51 11.32 -14.64 -2.12
CA PHE A 51 9.89 -14.79 -1.86
C PHE A 51 9.56 -16.22 -1.41
N LEU A 52 8.91 -16.33 -0.24
CA LEU A 52 8.32 -17.55 0.25
C LEU A 52 6.80 -17.49 0.07
N GLU A 53 6.28 -18.46 -0.70
CA GLU A 53 4.86 -18.65 -0.87
C GLU A 53 4.34 -19.49 0.29
N ALA A 54 3.76 -18.84 1.28
CA ALA A 54 3.26 -19.51 2.47
C ALA A 54 2.14 -18.70 3.13
N ASP A 55 1.24 -19.41 3.79
CA ASP A 55 0.33 -18.81 4.74
C ASP A 55 1.10 -18.47 6.02
N VAL A 56 1.08 -17.19 6.42
CA VAL A 56 1.73 -16.71 7.65
C VAL A 56 1.18 -17.42 8.89
N ALA A 57 -0.07 -17.90 8.87
CA ALA A 57 -0.62 -18.69 9.97
C ALA A 57 0.09 -20.04 10.18
N ASN A 58 0.77 -20.55 9.16
CA ASN A 58 1.49 -21.83 9.20
C ASN A 58 3.01 -21.67 9.35
N LEU A 59 3.53 -20.44 9.35
CA LEU A 59 4.96 -20.20 9.56
C LEU A 59 5.38 -20.60 10.97
N LEU A 60 6.55 -21.24 11.06
CA LEU A 60 7.20 -21.50 12.33
C LEU A 60 8.17 -20.35 12.67
N PRO A 61 8.40 -20.07 13.96
CA PRO A 61 9.41 -19.11 14.38
C PRO A 61 10.82 -19.43 13.81
N SER A 62 11.12 -20.71 13.58
CA SER A 62 12.38 -21.15 12.95
C SER A 62 12.55 -20.66 11.53
N ASP A 63 11.47 -20.54 10.75
CA ASP A 63 11.53 -20.08 9.36
C ASP A 63 11.97 -18.61 9.32
N VAL A 64 11.43 -17.80 10.22
CA VAL A 64 11.78 -16.38 10.38
C VAL A 64 13.21 -16.23 10.92
N ARG A 65 13.59 -16.99 11.95
CA ARG A 65 14.95 -16.94 12.53
C ARG A 65 16.02 -17.36 11.53
N MET A 66 15.74 -18.36 10.69
CA MET A 66 16.66 -18.80 9.64
C MET A 66 16.91 -17.70 8.60
N ALA A 67 15.89 -16.92 8.26
CA ALA A 67 16.03 -15.77 7.36
C ALA A 67 16.85 -14.62 7.98
N PHE A 68 16.79 -14.44 9.30
CA PHE A 68 17.65 -13.48 10.00
C PHE A 68 19.12 -13.90 10.05
N GLY A 69 19.40 -15.21 10.10
CA GLY A 69 20.77 -15.73 10.26
C GLY A 69 21.43 -15.19 11.54
N ASP A 70 22.68 -14.76 11.42
CA ASP A 70 23.47 -14.22 12.54
C ASP A 70 23.32 -12.69 12.73
N ALA A 71 22.27 -12.09 12.17
CA ALA A 71 22.04 -10.65 12.25
C ALA A 71 21.85 -10.19 13.70
N GLN A 72 22.59 -9.17 14.11
CA GLN A 72 22.49 -8.59 15.45
C GLN A 72 21.21 -7.76 15.63
N ILE A 73 20.78 -7.08 14.57
CA ILE A 73 19.57 -6.26 14.56
C ILE A 73 18.59 -6.86 13.56
N THR A 74 17.48 -7.37 14.08
CA THR A 74 16.45 -8.05 13.29
C THR A 74 15.16 -7.25 13.28
N LEU A 75 14.48 -7.21 12.14
CA LEU A 75 13.19 -6.55 11.96
C LEU A 75 12.16 -7.54 11.46
N LEU A 76 11.04 -7.68 12.17
CA LEU A 76 9.85 -8.32 11.62
C LEU A 76 8.83 -7.25 11.22
N ALA A 77 8.61 -7.12 9.91
CA ALA A 77 7.63 -6.22 9.34
C ALA A 77 6.35 -6.99 8.99
N GLY A 78 5.18 -6.36 9.17
CA GLY A 78 3.91 -6.97 8.81
C GLY A 78 2.88 -5.97 8.29
N CYS A 79 2.29 -6.27 7.13
CA CYS A 79 1.13 -5.55 6.59
C CYS A 79 -0.10 -6.46 6.55
N ALA A 80 -0.49 -7.00 7.72
CA ALA A 80 -1.56 -7.99 7.82
C ALA A 80 -2.85 -7.49 7.13
N PRO A 81 -3.42 -8.26 6.19
CA PRO A 81 -4.62 -7.88 5.46
C PRO A 81 -5.77 -7.53 6.39
N CYS A 82 -6.41 -6.39 6.14
CA CYS A 82 -7.58 -5.93 6.89
C CYS A 82 -8.86 -6.17 6.09
N GLN A 83 -9.20 -7.44 5.86
CA GLN A 83 -10.42 -7.84 5.14
C GLN A 83 -11.75 -7.33 5.75
N PRO A 84 -11.93 -7.10 7.08
CA PRO A 84 -13.22 -6.63 7.61
C PRO A 84 -13.58 -5.14 7.34
N PHE A 85 -12.67 -4.34 6.77
CA PHE A 85 -12.81 -2.87 6.77
C PHE A 85 -13.18 -2.21 5.45
N SER A 86 -13.41 -2.95 4.37
CA SER A 86 -14.00 -2.29 3.20
C SER A 86 -15.40 -1.79 3.58
N SER A 87 -15.72 -0.54 3.26
CA SER A 87 -17.08 0.02 3.46
C SER A 87 -18.16 -0.84 2.81
N TYR A 88 -17.79 -1.58 1.75
CA TYR A 88 -18.61 -2.60 1.10
C TYR A 88 -18.82 -3.87 1.96
N ALA A 89 -17.78 -4.38 2.63
CA ALA A 89 -17.89 -5.51 3.56
C ALA A 89 -18.67 -5.17 4.83
N GLN A 90 -18.54 -3.93 5.33
CA GLN A 90 -19.31 -3.41 6.47
C GLN A 90 -20.82 -3.36 6.15
N ALA A 91 -21.21 -3.07 4.90
CA ALA A 91 -22.60 -3.10 4.46
C ALA A 91 -23.14 -4.53 4.27
N ALA A 92 -22.26 -5.51 4.02
CA ALA A 92 -22.63 -6.90 3.74
C ALA A 92 -22.72 -7.80 5.00
N LYS A 93 -22.13 -7.42 6.13
CA LYS A 93 -22.08 -8.27 7.34
C LYS A 93 -23.10 -7.88 8.41
N ARG A 94 -24.24 -8.58 8.40
CA ARG A 94 -25.12 -8.80 9.58
C ARG A 94 -25.01 -10.23 10.14
N ALA A 95 -24.03 -11.03 9.72
CA ALA A 95 -23.85 -12.39 10.22
C ALA A 95 -22.34 -12.71 10.34
N THR A 96 -21.99 -13.31 11.49
CA THR A 96 -20.70 -13.91 11.92
C THR A 96 -19.50 -12.99 12.25
N PRO A 97 -19.21 -12.75 13.55
CA PRO A 97 -18.10 -11.90 14.03
C PRO A 97 -16.69 -12.53 14.13
N HIS A 98 -16.51 -13.82 13.87
CA HIS A 98 -15.39 -14.57 14.49
C HIS A 98 -14.13 -14.85 13.65
N GLU A 99 -14.13 -14.65 12.33
CA GLU A 99 -13.02 -15.09 11.46
C GLU A 99 -12.12 -13.95 10.94
N ASP A 100 -12.42 -12.69 11.25
CA ASP A 100 -11.84 -11.55 10.55
C ASP A 100 -10.44 -11.10 11.04
N TRP A 101 -9.91 -11.69 12.12
CA TRP A 101 -8.68 -11.21 12.80
C TRP A 101 -7.55 -12.22 12.90
N GLU A 102 -7.71 -13.41 12.33
CA GLU A 102 -6.74 -14.50 12.50
C GLU A 102 -5.35 -14.14 11.99
N LEU A 103 -5.24 -13.35 10.91
CA LEU A 103 -3.93 -12.94 10.37
C LEU A 103 -3.14 -12.00 11.30
N LEU A 104 -3.81 -11.07 11.99
CA LEU A 104 -3.16 -10.20 12.96
C LEU A 104 -2.76 -10.99 14.22
N LYS A 105 -3.55 -11.99 14.63
CA LYS A 105 -3.16 -12.92 15.69
C LYS A 105 -1.93 -13.74 15.31
N SER A 106 -1.88 -14.26 14.08
CA SER A 106 -0.70 -15.00 13.58
C SER A 106 0.54 -14.12 13.56
N PHE A 107 0.42 -12.87 13.13
CA PHE A 107 1.51 -11.89 13.23
C PHE A 107 1.97 -11.68 14.68
N SER A 108 1.04 -11.43 15.61
CA SER A 108 1.37 -11.27 17.04
C SER A 108 2.10 -12.49 17.61
N LYS A 109 1.58 -13.70 17.35
CA LYS A 109 2.21 -14.97 17.79
C LYS A 109 3.64 -15.10 17.28
N LEU A 110 3.89 -14.80 16.01
CA LEU A 110 5.23 -14.85 15.43
C LEU A 110 6.15 -13.81 16.09
N VAL A 111 5.70 -12.57 16.26
CA VAL A 111 6.49 -11.52 16.93
C VAL A 111 6.89 -11.94 18.34
N LEU A 112 5.94 -12.45 19.14
CA LEU A 112 6.20 -12.87 20.52
C LEU A 112 7.09 -14.12 20.61
N ALA A 113 6.98 -15.05 19.65
CA ALA A 113 7.79 -16.26 19.61
C ALA A 113 9.19 -16.04 19.06
N VAL A 114 9.35 -15.14 18.08
CA VAL A 114 10.64 -14.81 17.45
C VAL A 114 11.42 -13.79 18.29
N ARG A 115 10.72 -12.81 18.89
CA ARG A 115 11.29 -11.67 19.62
C ARG A 115 12.37 -10.92 18.81
N PRO A 116 12.04 -10.40 17.61
CA PRO A 116 12.99 -9.60 16.83
C PRO A 116 13.41 -8.33 17.56
N THR A 117 14.55 -7.74 17.19
CA THR A 117 15.01 -6.48 17.80
C THR A 117 14.03 -5.34 17.57
N LEU A 118 13.39 -5.33 16.40
CA LEU A 118 12.48 -4.30 15.92
C LEU A 118 11.22 -4.96 15.34
N VAL A 119 10.09 -4.27 15.46
CA VAL A 119 8.82 -4.65 14.84
C VAL A 119 8.24 -3.43 14.16
N THR A 120 7.68 -3.61 12.97
CA THR A 120 6.83 -2.59 12.35
C THR A 120 5.55 -3.21 11.81
N MET A 121 4.45 -2.48 11.92
CA MET A 121 3.17 -2.86 11.35
C MET A 121 2.55 -1.69 10.60
N GLU A 122 2.01 -1.97 9.41
CA GLU A 122 1.17 -1.04 8.65
C GLU A 122 -0.26 -1.60 8.59
N ASN A 123 -1.26 -0.76 8.87
CA ASN A 123 -2.64 -1.10 8.59
C ASN A 123 -3.57 0.11 8.32
N VAL A 124 -4.85 -0.15 8.07
CA VAL A 124 -5.88 0.89 7.91
C VAL A 124 -6.22 1.58 9.25
N PRO A 125 -6.51 2.90 9.25
CA PRO A 125 -6.81 3.65 10.49
C PRO A 125 -7.92 3.08 11.38
N PRO A 126 -9.02 2.50 10.85
CA PRO A 126 -10.07 1.89 11.68
C PRO A 126 -9.60 0.76 12.62
N LEU A 127 -8.46 0.12 12.32
CA LEU A 127 -7.88 -0.92 13.18
C LEU A 127 -7.56 -0.40 14.59
N LEU A 128 -7.20 0.89 14.71
CA LEU A 128 -6.86 1.53 15.97
C LEU A 128 -7.94 1.36 17.06
N LYS A 129 -9.20 1.26 16.66
CA LYS A 129 -10.34 1.15 17.59
C LYS A 129 -10.64 -0.29 18.01
N GLN A 130 -10.05 -1.28 17.35
CA GLN A 130 -10.37 -2.69 17.56
C GLN A 130 -9.64 -3.27 18.76
N GLN A 131 -10.28 -4.23 19.44
CA GLN A 131 -9.70 -4.88 20.61
C GLN A 131 -8.41 -5.63 20.26
N ILE A 132 -8.38 -6.34 19.12
CA ILE A 132 -7.20 -7.09 18.68
C ILE A 132 -5.94 -6.22 18.55
N PHE A 133 -6.07 -4.95 18.15
CA PHE A 133 -4.93 -4.03 18.07
C PHE A 133 -4.47 -3.59 19.46
N LYS A 134 -5.42 -3.33 20.37
CA LYS A 134 -5.10 -2.99 21.76
C LYS A 134 -4.41 -4.15 22.48
N ASP A 135 -4.87 -5.38 22.23
CA ASP A 135 -4.27 -6.59 22.75
C ASP A 135 -2.84 -6.75 22.21
N PHE A 136 -2.64 -6.57 20.91
CA PHE A 136 -1.31 -6.61 20.30
C PHE A 136 -0.34 -5.57 20.90
N VAL A 137 -0.79 -4.33 21.11
CA VAL A 137 0.00 -3.28 21.76
C VAL A 137 0.36 -3.67 23.20
N ALA A 138 -0.61 -4.20 23.96
CA ALA A 138 -0.38 -4.65 25.33
C ALA A 138 0.60 -5.83 25.40
N ASP A 139 0.49 -6.78 24.46
CA ASP A 139 1.40 -7.91 24.34
C ASP A 139 2.84 -7.47 24.05
N LEU A 140 3.04 -6.49 23.15
CA LEU A 140 4.36 -5.92 22.87
C LEU A 140 4.96 -5.22 24.08
N HIS A 141 4.18 -4.39 24.79
CA HIS A 141 4.63 -3.78 26.04
C HIS A 141 4.99 -4.84 27.09
N GLY A 142 4.13 -5.85 27.30
CA GLY A 142 4.39 -6.94 28.24
C GLY A 142 5.61 -7.79 27.85
N ALA A 143 5.93 -7.85 26.56
CA ALA A 143 7.13 -8.47 26.04
C ALA A 143 8.38 -7.58 26.16
N GLY A 144 8.27 -6.35 26.66
CA GLY A 144 9.40 -5.45 26.92
C GLY A 144 9.81 -4.58 25.73
N TYR A 145 8.93 -4.39 24.75
CA TYR A 145 9.16 -3.41 23.68
C TYR A 145 8.71 -2.02 24.10
N ASP A 146 9.53 -1.02 23.80
CA ASP A 146 9.07 0.35 23.66
C ASP A 146 8.43 0.52 22.28
N LEU A 147 7.31 1.25 22.18
CA LEU A 147 6.60 1.41 20.91
C LEU A 147 5.92 2.77 20.79
N ASP A 148 5.68 3.17 19.54
CA ASP A 148 4.81 4.28 19.18
C ASP A 148 3.93 3.87 17.98
N PHE A 149 2.72 4.43 17.90
CA PHE A 149 1.83 4.24 16.78
C PHE A 149 1.04 5.50 16.46
N LYS A 150 0.90 5.80 15.16
CA LYS A 150 0.21 7.00 14.67
C LYS A 150 -0.51 6.71 13.35
N VAL A 151 -1.57 7.47 13.08
CA VAL A 151 -2.14 7.54 11.74
C VAL A 151 -1.33 8.54 10.93
N VAL A 152 -0.53 8.03 10.00
CA VAL A 152 0.30 8.82 9.09
C VAL A 152 -0.51 9.18 7.85
N ASP A 153 -0.57 10.48 7.54
CA ASP A 153 -1.07 10.98 6.27
C ASP A 153 0.06 10.94 5.23
N GLY A 154 -0.11 10.15 4.19
CA GLY A 154 0.86 10.00 3.11
C GLY A 154 1.30 11.35 2.51
N ARG A 155 0.42 12.35 2.48
CA ARG A 155 0.76 13.68 1.94
C ARG A 155 1.87 14.35 2.72
N GLY A 156 1.89 14.20 4.05
CA GLY A 156 2.93 14.77 4.93
C GLY A 156 4.30 14.14 4.72
N ILE A 157 4.36 12.95 4.11
CA ILE A 157 5.63 12.27 3.74
C ILE A 157 5.93 12.38 2.24
N GLY A 158 5.21 13.24 1.50
CA GLY A 158 5.42 13.50 0.07
C GLY A 158 4.75 12.52 -0.88
N LEU A 159 3.80 11.70 -0.40
CA LEU A 159 3.04 10.78 -1.25
C LEU A 159 2.04 11.57 -2.13
N PRO A 160 1.99 11.33 -3.47
CA PRO A 160 1.11 12.06 -4.39
C PRO A 160 -0.35 11.58 -4.37
N GLN A 161 -0.83 11.06 -3.23
CA GLN A 161 -2.22 10.65 -3.03
C GLN A 161 -2.67 10.90 -1.60
N ARG A 162 -3.99 11.06 -1.43
CA ARG A 162 -4.66 11.07 -0.13
C ARG A 162 -4.77 9.63 0.40
N ARG A 163 -3.78 9.16 1.15
CA ARG A 163 -3.80 7.82 1.77
C ARG A 163 -3.29 7.92 3.20
N GLN A 164 -4.14 7.50 4.15
CA GLN A 164 -3.79 7.43 5.56
C GLN A 164 -3.60 5.99 5.97
N ARG A 165 -2.59 5.72 6.80
CA ARG A 165 -2.29 4.40 7.38
C ARG A 165 -1.93 4.52 8.85
N LEU A 166 -2.40 3.57 9.64
CA LEU A 166 -1.91 3.30 10.98
C LEU A 166 -0.54 2.64 10.84
N VAL A 167 0.47 3.30 11.40
CA VAL A 167 1.83 2.78 11.49
C VAL A 167 2.12 2.53 12.95
N LEU A 168 2.69 1.37 13.27
CA LEU A 168 3.26 1.04 14.57
C LEU A 168 4.73 0.68 14.38
N VAL A 169 5.59 1.24 15.23
CA VAL A 169 6.99 0.84 15.36
C VAL A 169 7.27 0.44 16.80
N ALA A 170 8.06 -0.62 16.99
CA ALA A 170 8.44 -1.09 18.32
C ALA A 170 9.90 -1.56 18.35
N SER A 171 10.55 -1.42 19.50
CA SER A 171 11.97 -1.73 19.70
C SER A 171 12.26 -2.36 21.05
N LEU A 172 13.18 -3.34 21.07
CA LEU A 172 13.81 -3.85 22.30
C LEU A 172 15.07 -3.07 22.70
N LEU A 173 15.48 -2.07 21.91
CA LEU A 173 16.68 -1.28 22.19
C LEU A 173 16.40 -0.15 23.20
N GLY A 174 15.17 0.38 23.19
CA GLY A 174 14.71 1.47 24.03
C GLY A 174 13.65 2.33 23.32
N PRO A 175 13.27 3.48 23.92
CA PRO A 175 12.20 4.36 23.45
C PRO A 175 12.32 4.74 21.97
N ILE A 176 11.24 4.54 21.21
CA ILE A 176 11.13 4.87 19.78
C ILE A 176 9.90 5.74 19.54
N VAL A 177 9.99 6.69 18.63
CA VAL A 177 8.90 7.65 18.32
C VAL A 177 8.75 7.81 16.82
N ILE A 178 7.51 7.88 16.34
CA ILE A 178 7.19 8.25 14.96
C ILE A 178 7.20 9.79 14.87
N PRO A 179 8.13 10.42 14.13
CA PRO A 179 8.17 11.86 14.00
C PRO A 179 6.98 12.35 13.16
N ASP A 180 6.58 13.61 13.39
CA ASP A 180 5.68 14.28 12.47
C ASP A 180 6.42 14.62 11.17
N ALA A 181 5.70 14.61 10.04
CA ALA A 181 6.27 14.90 8.74
C ALA A 181 5.41 15.94 8.01
N ASP A 182 6.07 16.97 7.49
CA ASP A 182 5.45 18.08 6.76
C ASP A 182 6.21 18.36 5.46
N LYS A 183 6.36 17.32 4.63
CA LYS A 183 6.91 17.48 3.29
C LYS A 183 5.90 18.21 2.39
N PRO A 184 6.37 19.00 1.40
CA PRO A 184 5.51 19.57 0.38
C PRO A 184 4.63 18.52 -0.29
N GLN A 185 3.36 18.86 -0.53
CA GLN A 185 2.43 17.93 -1.15
C GLN A 185 2.81 17.66 -2.60
N ALA A 186 3.01 16.39 -2.93
CA ALA A 186 3.20 15.95 -4.29
C ALA A 186 1.86 15.90 -5.04
N THR A 187 1.91 16.21 -6.33
CA THR A 187 0.73 16.34 -7.21
C THR A 187 0.68 15.24 -8.26
N VAL A 188 -0.51 15.04 -8.86
CA VAL A 188 -0.67 14.17 -10.03
C VAL A 188 0.27 14.60 -11.16
N ARG A 189 0.40 15.91 -11.41
CA ARG A 189 1.29 16.45 -12.46
C ARG A 189 2.73 16.02 -12.28
N GLN A 190 3.29 16.21 -11.09
CA GLN A 190 4.67 15.81 -10.78
C GLN A 190 4.91 14.31 -10.93
N THR A 191 3.84 13.51 -10.84
CA THR A 191 3.97 12.04 -10.86
C THR A 191 3.81 11.46 -12.26
N ILE A 192 2.82 11.90 -13.04
CA ILE A 192 2.44 11.19 -14.27
C ILE A 192 2.51 12.01 -15.55
N SER A 193 2.83 13.31 -15.49
CA SER A 193 2.78 14.18 -16.68
C SER A 193 3.80 13.85 -17.77
N GLU A 194 4.89 13.15 -17.43
CA GLU A 194 5.94 12.73 -18.38
C GLU A 194 5.63 11.41 -19.10
N LEU A 195 4.51 10.75 -18.78
CA LEU A 195 4.10 9.53 -19.48
C LEU A 195 3.51 9.87 -20.85
N PRO A 196 3.75 9.04 -21.88
CA PRO A 196 3.21 9.28 -23.20
C PRO A 196 1.67 9.27 -23.18
N PRO A 197 1.00 9.98 -24.09
CA PRO A 197 -0.45 9.95 -24.17
C PRO A 197 -0.94 8.57 -24.61
N LEU A 198 -2.11 8.18 -24.10
CA LEU A 198 -2.70 6.87 -24.29
C LEU A 198 -4.21 7.01 -24.52
N ALA A 199 -4.77 6.18 -25.41
CA ALA A 199 -6.22 6.10 -25.60
C ALA A 199 -6.85 5.10 -24.61
N ALA A 200 -8.16 5.18 -24.43
CA ALA A 200 -8.88 4.14 -23.68
C ALA A 200 -8.73 2.78 -24.39
N GLY A 201 -8.38 1.74 -23.63
CA GLY A 201 -8.20 0.38 -24.16
C GLY A 201 -6.88 0.14 -24.89
N SER A 202 -5.96 1.11 -24.94
CA SER A 202 -4.64 0.92 -25.55
C SER A 202 -3.56 0.69 -24.49
N SER A 203 -2.40 0.24 -24.94
CA SER A 203 -1.18 0.10 -24.14
C SER A 203 0.00 0.73 -24.85
N ASP A 204 0.95 1.25 -24.09
CA ASP A 204 2.23 1.69 -24.61
C ASP A 204 3.08 0.49 -25.09
N LEU A 205 3.91 0.72 -26.10
CA LEU A 205 4.75 -0.33 -26.71
C LEU A 205 5.95 -0.69 -25.83
N GLU A 206 6.52 0.29 -25.13
CA GLU A 206 7.74 0.15 -24.35
C GLU A 206 7.44 -0.16 -22.87
N ASP A 207 6.28 0.28 -22.36
CA ASP A 207 5.78 -0.05 -21.03
C ASP A 207 4.40 -0.70 -21.08
N PRO A 208 4.31 -2.05 -21.12
CA PRO A 208 3.05 -2.77 -21.10
C PRO A 208 2.16 -2.48 -19.88
N LEU A 209 2.74 -1.96 -18.79
CA LEU A 209 1.96 -1.53 -17.62
C LEU A 209 1.33 -0.16 -17.83
N HIS A 210 1.83 0.66 -18.74
CA HIS A 210 1.15 1.87 -19.20
C HIS A 210 0.03 1.49 -20.18
N ALA A 211 -0.95 0.78 -19.63
CA ALA A 211 -2.15 0.31 -20.30
C ALA A 211 -3.39 0.86 -19.59
N ALA A 212 -4.35 1.36 -20.37
CA ALA A 212 -5.63 1.86 -19.88
C ALA A 212 -6.76 0.89 -20.22
N ALA A 213 -7.70 0.73 -19.29
CA ALA A 213 -8.88 -0.07 -19.54
C ALA A 213 -9.71 0.53 -20.68
N SER A 214 -10.39 -0.33 -21.45
CA SER A 214 -11.36 0.13 -22.44
C SER A 214 -12.55 0.80 -21.76
N LEU A 215 -13.17 1.75 -22.46
CA LEU A 215 -14.41 2.39 -22.03
C LEU A 215 -15.53 1.98 -22.99
N SER A 216 -16.72 1.72 -22.44
CA SER A 216 -17.94 1.66 -23.26
C SER A 216 -18.26 3.02 -23.84
N ASP A 217 -19.05 3.08 -24.91
CA ASP A 217 -19.47 4.34 -25.54
C ASP A 217 -20.10 5.31 -24.53
N LEU A 218 -20.91 4.78 -23.60
CA LEU A 218 -21.50 5.57 -22.52
C LEU A 218 -20.44 6.16 -21.58
N ASN A 219 -19.43 5.37 -21.18
CA ASN A 219 -18.38 5.87 -20.30
C ASN A 219 -17.42 6.82 -21.04
N LEU A 220 -17.22 6.64 -22.34
CA LEU A 220 -16.50 7.57 -23.19
C LEU A 220 -17.23 8.92 -23.30
N ALA A 221 -18.56 8.88 -23.46
CA ALA A 221 -19.39 10.08 -23.40
C ALA A 221 -19.30 10.77 -22.03
N ARG A 222 -19.38 10.01 -20.93
CA ARG A 222 -19.23 10.53 -19.56
C ARG A 222 -17.90 11.24 -19.36
N ILE A 223 -16.78 10.60 -19.69
CA ILE A 223 -15.46 11.18 -19.43
C ILE A 223 -15.21 12.47 -20.23
N ARG A 224 -15.75 12.56 -21.44
CA ARG A 224 -15.71 13.78 -22.27
C ARG A 224 -16.47 14.96 -21.66
N HIS A 225 -17.51 14.69 -20.87
CA HIS A 225 -18.26 15.72 -20.13
C HIS A 225 -17.68 15.99 -18.73
N SER A 226 -16.82 15.10 -18.22
CA SER A 226 -16.12 15.31 -16.95
C SER A 226 -15.08 16.41 -17.06
N LYS A 227 -15.04 17.28 -16.05
CA LYS A 227 -13.97 18.26 -15.83
C LYS A 227 -13.03 17.78 -14.71
N PRO A 228 -11.74 18.13 -14.73
CA PRO A 228 -10.83 17.94 -13.58
C PRO A 228 -11.47 18.47 -12.29
N GLY A 229 -11.47 17.67 -11.22
CA GLY A 229 -12.05 18.04 -9.91
C GLY A 229 -13.59 18.06 -9.87
N GLY A 230 -14.26 18.16 -11.02
CA GLY A 230 -15.72 18.17 -11.16
C GLY A 230 -16.40 16.85 -10.78
N THR A 231 -17.73 16.82 -10.89
CA THR A 231 -18.54 15.65 -10.53
C THR A 231 -19.56 15.33 -11.61
N TRP A 232 -20.19 14.15 -11.53
CA TRP A 232 -21.26 13.77 -12.46
C TRP A 232 -22.51 14.68 -12.36
N ARG A 233 -22.59 15.54 -11.34
CA ARG A 233 -23.70 16.49 -11.16
C ARG A 233 -23.70 17.62 -12.18
N ASP A 234 -22.58 17.83 -12.85
CA ASP A 234 -22.41 18.87 -13.87
C ASP A 234 -22.82 18.38 -15.28
N TRP A 235 -23.25 17.12 -15.40
CA TRP A 235 -23.53 16.48 -16.69
C TRP A 235 -25.00 16.60 -17.11
N PRO A 236 -25.29 16.43 -18.41
CA PRO A 236 -26.63 16.11 -18.88
C PRO A 236 -27.21 14.89 -18.13
N ASN A 237 -28.50 14.95 -17.80
CA ASN A 237 -29.19 13.95 -16.96
C ASN A 237 -29.08 12.53 -17.53
N GLU A 238 -29.06 12.38 -18.86
CA GLU A 238 -28.92 11.12 -19.58
C GLU A 238 -27.58 10.41 -19.35
N LEU A 239 -26.53 11.15 -18.94
CA LEU A 239 -25.23 10.57 -18.64
C LEU A 239 -25.08 10.16 -17.17
N VAL A 240 -25.96 10.65 -16.28
CA VAL A 240 -25.94 10.34 -14.86
C VAL A 240 -26.31 8.87 -14.64
N ALA A 241 -25.48 8.12 -13.92
CA ALA A 241 -25.75 6.71 -13.65
C ALA A 241 -26.99 6.55 -12.75
N ALA A 242 -27.83 5.55 -13.02
CA ALA A 242 -29.07 5.30 -12.27
C ALA A 242 -28.86 5.03 -10.77
N CYS A 243 -27.67 4.63 -10.33
CA CYS A 243 -27.35 4.53 -8.91
C CYS A 243 -27.22 5.90 -8.25
N HIS A 244 -26.71 6.92 -8.95
CA HIS A 244 -26.47 8.26 -8.43
C HIS A 244 -27.74 9.12 -8.30
N THR A 245 -28.81 8.75 -8.98
CA THR A 245 -30.13 9.40 -8.84
C THR A 245 -30.85 8.96 -7.56
N ARG A 246 -30.36 7.92 -6.86
CA ARG A 246 -30.91 7.45 -5.58
C ARG A 246 -30.27 8.22 -4.41
N PRO A 247 -30.97 8.42 -3.29
CA PRO A 247 -30.42 9.11 -2.11
C PRO A 247 -29.13 8.50 -1.55
N THR A 248 -28.98 7.17 -1.66
CA THR A 248 -27.76 6.47 -1.21
C THR A 248 -26.60 6.61 -2.16
N GLY A 249 -26.85 6.81 -3.47
CA GLY A 249 -25.79 6.95 -4.48
C GLY A 249 -25.39 8.40 -4.74
N SER A 250 -26.25 9.36 -4.41
CA SER A 250 -25.98 10.80 -4.57
C SER A 250 -24.83 11.30 -3.67
N THR A 251 -24.48 10.53 -2.64
CA THR A 251 -23.39 10.79 -1.68
C THR A 251 -21.99 10.42 -2.20
N PHE A 252 -21.88 9.85 -3.41
CA PHE A 252 -20.61 9.46 -4.04
C PHE A 252 -20.25 10.41 -5.22
N PRO A 253 -19.89 11.68 -4.95
CA PRO A 253 -19.62 12.67 -6.00
C PRO A 253 -18.36 12.39 -6.81
N SER A 254 -17.44 11.59 -6.28
CA SER A 254 -16.13 11.32 -6.88
C SER A 254 -16.18 10.28 -7.99
N VAL A 255 -17.22 9.46 -8.06
CA VAL A 255 -17.34 8.36 -9.03
C VAL A 255 -17.44 8.94 -10.45
N TYR A 256 -16.71 8.34 -11.40
CA TYR A 256 -16.52 8.86 -12.76
C TYR A 256 -15.91 10.28 -12.84
N GLY A 257 -15.19 10.69 -11.78
CA GLY A 257 -14.49 11.97 -11.76
C GLY A 257 -13.12 11.91 -12.45
N ARG A 258 -12.69 13.03 -13.06
CA ARG A 258 -11.30 13.24 -13.44
C ARG A 258 -10.48 13.70 -12.24
N MET A 259 -9.23 13.25 -12.16
CA MET A 259 -8.24 13.83 -11.24
C MET A 259 -7.90 15.26 -11.65
N GLU A 260 -7.26 15.99 -10.73
CA GLU A 260 -6.74 17.33 -10.97
C GLU A 260 -5.22 17.24 -11.07
N TRP A 261 -4.63 17.97 -12.03
CA TRP A 261 -3.19 17.97 -12.22
C TRP A 261 -2.45 18.47 -10.97
N ASP A 262 -2.91 19.57 -10.38
CA ASP A 262 -2.22 20.29 -9.32
C ASP A 262 -2.73 19.93 -7.91
N ALA A 263 -3.37 18.76 -7.77
CA ALA A 263 -3.77 18.20 -6.49
C ALA A 263 -3.20 16.78 -6.31
N PRO A 264 -3.13 16.25 -5.07
CA PRO A 264 -2.87 14.84 -4.84
C PRO A 264 -3.99 13.96 -5.43
N ALA A 265 -3.66 12.75 -5.86
CA ALA A 265 -4.63 11.76 -6.31
C ALA A 265 -5.56 11.29 -5.15
N PRO A 266 -6.73 10.70 -5.44
CA PRO A 266 -7.44 9.88 -4.45
C PRO A 266 -6.60 8.66 -4.03
N THR A 267 -7.00 7.97 -2.96
CA THR A 267 -6.40 6.69 -2.59
C THR A 267 -6.43 5.72 -3.76
N MET A 268 -5.28 5.14 -4.13
CA MET A 268 -5.24 4.04 -5.09
C MET A 268 -5.86 2.80 -4.45
N THR A 269 -7.05 2.42 -4.94
CA THR A 269 -7.78 1.22 -4.52
C THR A 269 -7.49 0.05 -5.45
N THR A 270 -7.99 -1.14 -5.11
CA THR A 270 -7.78 -2.38 -5.89
C THR A 270 -8.40 -2.34 -7.30
N GLN A 271 -9.28 -1.38 -7.57
CA GLN A 271 -9.93 -1.21 -8.87
C GLN A 271 -9.73 0.21 -9.44
N CYS A 272 -8.66 0.89 -9.03
CA CYS A 272 -8.33 2.25 -9.47
C CYS A 272 -8.09 2.41 -10.97
N TYR A 273 -7.94 1.32 -11.72
CA TYR A 273 -7.86 1.32 -13.19
C TYR A 273 -9.22 1.54 -13.87
N GLY A 274 -10.33 1.44 -13.13
CA GLY A 274 -11.68 1.59 -13.67
C GLY A 274 -12.23 2.99 -13.46
N PHE A 275 -12.64 3.66 -14.54
CA PHE A 275 -13.21 5.01 -14.49
C PHE A 275 -14.44 5.11 -13.56
N GLY A 276 -15.29 4.08 -13.53
CA GLY A 276 -16.49 4.02 -12.69
C GLY A 276 -16.27 3.67 -11.23
N ASN A 277 -15.02 3.49 -10.79
CA ASN A 277 -14.72 3.03 -9.42
C ASN A 277 -14.30 4.16 -8.48
N GLY A 278 -14.32 5.41 -8.95
CA GLY A 278 -13.90 6.57 -8.18
C GLY A 278 -13.46 7.72 -9.08
N ARG A 279 -12.61 8.60 -8.55
CA ARG A 279 -12.01 9.72 -9.29
C ARG A 279 -10.74 9.25 -9.99
N PHE A 280 -10.90 8.32 -10.92
CA PHE A 280 -9.79 7.67 -11.61
C PHE A 280 -9.70 8.03 -13.09
N GLY A 281 -10.45 9.03 -13.56
CA GLY A 281 -10.24 9.60 -14.89
C GLY A 281 -8.91 10.35 -14.95
N HIS A 282 -8.15 10.16 -16.03
CA HIS A 282 -6.96 10.96 -16.31
C HIS A 282 -7.36 12.46 -16.37
N PRO A 283 -6.52 13.40 -15.90
CA PRO A 283 -6.89 14.81 -15.84
C PRO A 283 -7.34 15.39 -17.20
N GLU A 284 -6.74 14.94 -18.30
CA GLU A 284 -7.01 15.49 -19.64
C GLU A 284 -7.53 14.45 -20.65
N GLN A 285 -6.79 13.37 -20.86
CA GLN A 285 -7.10 12.30 -21.82
C GLN A 285 -8.42 11.55 -21.50
N ASP A 286 -9.17 11.14 -22.53
CA ASP A 286 -10.48 10.45 -22.42
C ASP A 286 -10.36 8.98 -22.02
N ARG A 287 -9.69 8.71 -20.89
CA ARG A 287 -9.47 7.38 -20.33
C ARG A 287 -9.36 7.40 -18.81
N ALA A 288 -9.50 6.23 -18.20
CA ALA A 288 -9.04 6.04 -16.81
C ALA A 288 -7.51 6.17 -16.73
N ILE A 289 -6.99 6.30 -15.51
CA ILE A 289 -5.55 6.16 -15.27
C ILE A 289 -5.07 4.76 -15.67
N SER A 290 -3.84 4.66 -16.14
CA SER A 290 -3.20 3.41 -16.48
C SER A 290 -2.73 2.66 -15.23
N LEU A 291 -2.39 1.37 -15.36
CA LEU A 291 -1.79 0.61 -14.25
C LEU A 291 -0.43 1.20 -13.83
N ARG A 292 0.41 1.65 -14.78
CA ARG A 292 1.66 2.39 -14.49
C ARG A 292 1.41 3.66 -13.69
N GLU A 293 0.46 4.49 -14.11
CA GLU A 293 0.09 5.72 -13.39
C GLU A 293 -0.36 5.40 -11.95
N ALA A 294 -1.20 4.37 -11.77
CA ALA A 294 -1.62 3.91 -10.45
C ALA A 294 -0.43 3.45 -9.58
N ALA A 295 0.51 2.70 -10.15
CA ALA A 295 1.72 2.26 -9.46
C ALA A 295 2.60 3.45 -9.05
N MET A 296 2.82 4.41 -9.94
CA MET A 296 3.61 5.61 -9.65
C MET A 296 2.93 6.51 -8.61
N LEU A 297 1.59 6.60 -8.61
CA LEU A 297 0.83 7.28 -7.55
C LEU A 297 0.90 6.54 -6.19
N GLN A 298 1.11 5.22 -6.21
CA GLN A 298 1.54 4.41 -5.06
C GLN A 298 3.04 4.55 -4.74
N SER A 299 3.72 5.52 -5.36
CA SER A 299 5.15 5.82 -5.24
C SER A 299 6.11 4.72 -5.68
N PHE A 300 5.64 3.72 -6.42
CA PHE A 300 6.55 2.79 -7.09
C PHE A 300 7.39 3.53 -8.14
N PRO A 301 8.68 3.18 -8.30
CA PRO A 301 9.48 3.65 -9.41
C PRO A 301 8.80 3.39 -10.77
N LYS A 302 9.01 4.29 -11.74
CA LYS A 302 8.47 4.14 -13.11
C LYS A 302 8.83 2.80 -13.75
N ASN A 303 10.00 2.25 -13.44
CA ASN A 303 10.49 0.98 -13.97
C ASN A 303 10.24 -0.23 -13.06
N TYR A 304 9.42 -0.10 -12.00
CA TYR A 304 9.09 -1.23 -11.14
C TYR A 304 8.35 -2.31 -11.94
N ALA A 305 8.87 -3.53 -11.92
CA ALA A 305 8.43 -4.64 -12.73
C ALA A 305 7.34 -5.43 -12.02
N PHE A 306 6.12 -5.46 -12.55
CA PHE A 306 5.00 -6.20 -11.93
C PHE A 306 4.77 -7.59 -12.53
N VAL A 307 5.20 -7.80 -13.79
CA VAL A 307 5.06 -9.06 -14.52
C VAL A 307 6.31 -9.32 -15.35
N PRO A 308 6.63 -10.58 -15.67
CA PRO A 308 7.69 -10.91 -16.62
C PRO A 308 7.51 -10.20 -17.96
N LYS A 309 8.64 -9.89 -18.62
CA LYS A 309 8.60 -9.32 -19.97
C LYS A 309 7.85 -10.27 -20.92
N GLY A 310 6.85 -9.75 -21.64
CA GLY A 310 6.01 -10.52 -22.55
C GLY A 310 4.82 -11.24 -21.91
N ALA A 311 4.66 -11.16 -20.58
CA ALA A 311 3.46 -11.70 -19.92
C ALA A 311 2.21 -10.87 -20.26
N SER A 312 1.05 -11.53 -20.26
CA SER A 312 -0.23 -10.84 -20.48
C SER A 312 -0.62 -9.96 -19.28
N ILE A 313 -1.21 -8.82 -19.59
CA ILE A 313 -1.66 -7.85 -18.58
C ILE A 313 -3.07 -8.19 -18.15
N ASN A 314 -3.24 -8.54 -16.88
CA ASN A 314 -4.54 -8.70 -16.25
C ASN A 314 -4.82 -7.52 -15.31
N PHE A 315 -5.73 -6.63 -15.72
CA PHE A 315 -6.08 -5.42 -14.96
C PHE A 315 -6.61 -5.71 -13.55
N SER A 316 -7.42 -6.75 -13.37
CA SER A 316 -7.99 -7.09 -12.07
C SER A 316 -6.91 -7.53 -11.08
N THR A 317 -6.04 -8.44 -11.51
CA THR A 317 -4.92 -8.93 -10.71
C THR A 317 -3.95 -7.80 -10.36
N LEU A 318 -3.51 -7.04 -11.37
CA LEU A 318 -2.53 -5.96 -11.17
C LEU A 318 -3.11 -4.78 -10.39
N GLY A 319 -4.35 -4.40 -10.66
CA GLY A 319 -5.05 -3.38 -9.90
C GLY A 319 -5.16 -3.74 -8.43
N ARG A 320 -5.52 -4.99 -8.11
CA ARG A 320 -5.57 -5.50 -6.73
C ARG A 320 -4.20 -5.43 -6.07
N MET A 321 -3.17 -5.94 -6.74
CA MET A 321 -1.79 -5.94 -6.26
C MET A 321 -1.28 -4.52 -5.97
N ILE A 322 -1.49 -3.57 -6.90
CA ILE A 322 -1.09 -2.16 -6.76
C ILE A 322 -1.87 -1.48 -5.65
N GLY A 323 -3.20 -1.65 -5.58
CA GLY A 323 -4.04 -1.00 -4.57
C GLY A 323 -3.80 -1.50 -3.15
N ASN A 324 -3.52 -2.79 -2.99
CA ASN A 324 -3.21 -3.41 -1.69
C ASN A 324 -1.82 -3.02 -1.18
N ALA A 325 -0.88 -2.71 -2.07
CA ALA A 325 0.48 -2.41 -1.67
C ALA A 325 0.58 -1.23 -0.69
N VAL A 326 1.54 -1.36 0.24
CA VAL A 326 2.06 -0.23 1.01
C VAL A 326 2.80 0.70 0.03
N PRO A 327 2.55 2.01 0.04
CA PRO A 327 3.32 2.93 -0.78
C PRO A 327 4.82 2.87 -0.44
N VAL A 328 5.69 2.84 -1.45
CA VAL A 328 7.15 2.81 -1.27
C VAL A 328 7.63 3.95 -0.36
N LEU A 329 7.13 5.18 -0.54
CA LEU A 329 7.50 6.32 0.30
C LEU A 329 7.10 6.13 1.78
N LEU A 330 6.01 5.41 2.05
CA LEU A 330 5.64 5.07 3.43
C LEU A 330 6.60 4.03 4.01
N GLY A 331 6.98 3.02 3.23
CA GLY A 331 8.01 2.05 3.65
C GLY A 331 9.37 2.70 3.87
N GLU A 332 9.76 3.67 3.05
CA GLU A 332 11.00 4.45 3.19
C GLU A 332 10.97 5.34 4.43
N PHE A 333 9.83 5.98 4.72
CA PHE A 333 9.62 6.74 5.94
C PHE A 333 9.77 5.86 7.20
N ILE A 334 9.10 4.69 7.22
CA ILE A 334 9.21 3.71 8.32
C ILE A 334 10.65 3.22 8.47
N GLY A 335 11.29 2.85 7.36
CA GLY A 335 12.67 2.37 7.36
C GLY A 335 13.64 3.42 7.89
N GLY A 336 13.45 4.70 7.53
CA GLY A 336 14.26 5.81 8.04
C GLY A 336 14.19 5.94 9.56
N ILE A 337 12.97 5.86 10.13
CA ILE A 337 12.77 5.88 11.59
C ILE A 337 13.58 4.76 12.26
N LEU A 338 13.47 3.54 11.76
CA LEU A 338 14.13 2.36 12.33
C LEU A 338 15.66 2.43 12.20
N VAL A 339 16.16 2.88 11.05
CA VAL A 339 17.59 3.02 10.79
C VAL A 339 18.21 4.10 11.67
N ASP A 340 17.56 5.26 11.80
CA ASP A 340 18.07 6.34 12.64
C ASP A 340 17.97 5.99 14.13
N HIS A 341 16.93 5.27 14.55
CA HIS A 341 16.81 4.70 15.90
C HIS A 341 17.99 3.78 16.23
N VAL A 342 18.32 2.82 15.35
CA VAL A 342 19.46 1.90 15.56
C VAL A 342 20.79 2.65 15.63
N LYS A 343 21.00 3.69 14.80
CA LYS A 343 22.21 4.51 14.85
C LYS A 343 22.36 5.25 16.19
N ALA A 344 21.26 5.80 16.71
CA ALA A 344 21.28 6.49 18.00
C ALA A 344 21.70 5.55 19.14
N PHE A 345 21.05 4.38 19.25
CA PHE A 345 21.37 3.39 20.28
C PHE A 345 22.76 2.73 20.11
N GLY A 346 23.22 2.56 18.88
CA GLY A 346 24.55 2.03 18.58
C GLY A 346 25.69 3.00 18.90
N SER A 347 25.41 4.30 19.06
CA SER A 347 26.42 5.33 19.40
C SER A 347 26.57 5.55 20.91
N GLU A 348 25.65 5.01 21.71
CA GLU A 348 25.61 5.15 23.17
C GLU A 348 26.27 3.97 23.92
N ARG A 349 26.81 2.97 23.21
CA ARG A 349 27.52 1.80 23.76
C ARG A 349 29.00 1.83 23.40
#